data_AF-A0A5B9VXI2-F1
#
_entry.id   AF-A0A5B9VXI2-F1
#
_cell.length_a   1.000
_cell.length_b   1.000
_cell.length_c   1.000
_cell.angle_alpha   90.00
_cell.angle_beta   90.00
_cell.angle_gamma   90.00
#
_symmetry.space_group_name_H-M   'P 1'
#
loop_
_entity.id
_entity.type
_entity.pdbx_description
1 polymer ?
#
loop_
_entity_poly.entity_id
_entity_poly.type
_entity_poly.pdbx_seq_one_letter_code
_entity_poly.pdbx_strand_id
1 'polypeptide(L)'
;MTPAQHYPTASLALAAGLGLIAVFLALREWYELRAREDDLAEPDRLHFARQDLRRRLGIGILALIAGLVFVGSFLDISPRRGPSIRFLTVWIAVLGLIVGLLMLALADLSATRAYARRHRKRIIRESMESIREEARRHAERSRDAEGGRGEPGPS
;
A
#
# COMPACT_ATOMS: atom_id res chain seq x y z
N MET A 1 22.25 -42.42 16.73
CA MET A 1 22.29 -40.94 16.75
C MET A 1 21.21 -40.44 15.81
N THR A 2 20.05 -40.05 16.35
CA THR A 2 18.97 -39.42 15.59
C THR A 2 19.19 -37.90 15.60
N PRO A 3 19.20 -37.22 14.45
CA PRO A 3 19.35 -35.77 14.41
C PRO A 3 18.18 -35.14 15.17
N ALA A 4 18.51 -34.33 16.18
CA ALA A 4 17.54 -33.60 16.96
C ALA A 4 16.71 -32.70 16.04
N GLN A 5 15.40 -32.95 16.02
CA GLN A 5 14.43 -32.23 15.19
C GLN A 5 14.29 -30.78 15.66
N HIS A 6 14.99 -29.86 15.00
CA HIS A 6 14.88 -28.40 15.20
C HIS A 6 13.71 -27.75 14.44
N TYR A 7 12.53 -28.37 14.44
CA TYR A 7 11.32 -27.77 13.83
C TYR A 7 10.62 -26.66 14.65
N PRO A 8 10.64 -26.66 16.02
CA PRO A 8 9.87 -25.65 16.76
C PRO A 8 10.45 -24.23 16.67
N THR A 9 11.73 -24.08 16.32
CA THR A 9 12.38 -22.76 16.20
C THR A 9 11.99 -22.04 14.92
N ALA A 10 11.80 -22.75 13.81
CA ALA A 10 11.48 -22.14 12.51
C ALA A 10 10.06 -21.55 12.48
N SER A 11 9.07 -22.27 13.01
CA SER A 11 7.68 -21.80 13.08
C SER A 11 7.52 -20.64 14.08
N LEU A 12 8.22 -20.68 15.22
CA LEU A 12 8.23 -19.60 16.19
C LEU A 12 8.86 -18.32 15.61
N ALA A 13 10.01 -18.44 14.94
CA ALA A 13 10.67 -17.31 14.28
C ALA A 13 9.79 -16.68 13.20
N LEU A 14 9.06 -17.50 12.44
CA LEU A 14 8.13 -17.03 11.41
C LEU A 14 6.92 -16.32 12.03
N ALA A 15 6.36 -16.86 13.12
CA ALA A 15 5.28 -16.21 13.87
C ALA A 15 5.71 -14.87 14.49
N ALA A 16 6.90 -14.83 15.09
CA ALA A 16 7.48 -13.62 15.65
C ALA A 16 7.75 -12.56 14.57
N GLY A 17 8.29 -12.98 13.41
CA GLY A 17 8.52 -12.10 12.27
C GLY A 17 7.22 -11.50 11.73
N LEU A 18 6.18 -12.33 11.54
CA LEU A 18 4.86 -11.85 11.12
C LEU A 18 4.24 -10.90 12.16
N GLY A 19 4.37 -11.20 13.45
CA GLY A 19 3.91 -10.35 14.54
C GLY A 19 4.60 -8.98 14.55
N LEU A 20 5.92 -8.94 14.37
CA LEU A 20 6.69 -7.69 14.28
C LEU A 20 6.30 -6.86 13.06
N ILE A 21 6.07 -7.49 11.91
CA ILE A 21 5.58 -6.80 10.71
C ILE A 21 4.19 -6.21 10.98
N ALA A 22 3.29 -6.94 11.65
CA ALA A 22 1.97 -6.44 12.02
C ALA A 22 2.04 -5.20 12.90
N VAL A 23 2.85 -5.27 13.96
CA VAL A 23 3.05 -4.18 14.92
C VAL A 23 3.66 -2.96 14.22
N PHE A 24 4.69 -3.16 13.39
CA PHE A 24 5.33 -2.08 12.65
C PHE A 24 4.33 -1.36 11.72
N LEU A 25 3.51 -2.11 10.98
CA LEU A 25 2.49 -1.54 10.09
C LEU A 25 1.41 -0.78 10.87
N ALA A 26 0.97 -1.33 12.01
CA ALA A 26 -0.02 -0.68 12.88
C ALA A 26 0.52 0.63 13.48
N LEU A 27 1.77 0.64 13.97
CA LEU A 27 2.40 1.86 14.48
C LEU A 27 2.58 2.90 13.38
N ARG A 28 3.05 2.50 12.20
CA ARG A 28 3.19 3.42 11.07
C ARG A 28 1.86 4.07 10.71
N GLU A 29 0.79 3.28 10.66
CA GLU A 29 -0.55 3.78 10.37
C GLU A 29 -1.04 4.73 11.46
N TRP A 30 -0.80 4.40 12.73
CA TRP A 30 -1.10 5.29 13.84
C TRP A 30 -0.36 6.62 13.75
N TYR A 31 0.93 6.62 13.39
CA TYR A 31 1.69 7.85 13.15
C TYR A 31 1.13 8.67 11.99
N GLU A 32 0.76 8.04 10.87
CA GLU A 32 0.15 8.71 9.72
C GLU A 32 -1.24 9.30 10.05
N LEU A 33 -2.03 8.62 10.90
CA LEU A 33 -3.31 9.12 11.42
C LEU A 33 -3.10 10.29 12.36
N ARG A 34 -2.17 10.17 13.31
CA ARG A 34 -1.85 11.22 14.28
C ARG A 34 -1.36 12.49 13.61
N ALA A 35 -0.61 12.36 12.52
CA ALA A 35 -0.14 13.49 11.72
C ALA A 35 -1.23 14.18 10.88
N ARG A 36 -2.42 13.57 10.74
CA ARG A 36 -3.54 14.11 9.94
C ARG A 36 -4.68 14.73 10.76
N GLU A 37 -4.65 14.62 12.08
CA GLU A 37 -5.75 15.07 12.95
C GLU A 37 -5.95 16.60 12.94
N ASP A 38 -5.01 17.40 12.43
CA ASP A 38 -5.06 18.86 12.58
C ASP A 38 -5.71 19.65 11.42
N ASP A 39 -6.06 19.09 10.26
CA ASP A 39 -6.32 19.95 9.08
C ASP A 39 -7.35 19.48 8.02
N LEU A 40 -8.42 18.76 8.37
CA LEU A 40 -9.38 18.23 7.37
C LEU A 40 -10.82 18.74 7.53
N ALA A 41 -11.30 19.43 6.48
CA ALA A 41 -12.67 19.91 6.33
C ALA A 41 -13.71 18.78 6.19
N GLU A 42 -14.91 19.00 6.74
CA GLU A 42 -16.05 18.06 6.83
C GLU A 42 -16.42 17.23 5.57
N PRO A 43 -16.41 17.77 4.33
CA PRO A 43 -16.90 17.04 3.16
C PRO A 43 -15.95 15.92 2.66
N ASP A 44 -14.66 15.94 3.02
CA ASP A 44 -13.70 14.92 2.59
C ASP A 44 -13.70 13.65 3.47
N ARG A 45 -14.32 13.72 4.66
CA ARG A 45 -14.30 12.63 5.67
C ARG A 45 -14.90 11.32 5.15
N LEU A 46 -15.94 11.39 4.31
CA LEU A 46 -16.65 10.21 3.77
C LEU A 46 -15.83 9.44 2.73
N HIS A 47 -14.95 10.12 1.98
CA HIS A 47 -14.09 9.45 1.00
C HIS A 47 -12.91 8.75 1.70
N PHE A 48 -12.35 9.40 2.73
CA PHE A 48 -11.26 8.82 3.54
C PHE A 48 -11.72 7.65 4.41
N ALA A 49 -12.95 7.65 4.92
CA ALA A 49 -13.47 6.59 5.78
C ALA A 49 -13.43 5.18 5.14
N ARG A 50 -13.65 5.07 3.82
CA ARG A 50 -13.58 3.78 3.11
C ARG A 50 -12.14 3.29 2.95
N GLN A 51 -11.18 4.20 2.84
CA GLN A 51 -9.77 3.88 2.70
C GLN A 51 -9.19 3.45 4.05
N ASP A 52 -9.56 4.16 5.11
CA ASP A 52 -9.18 3.84 6.49
C ASP A 52 -9.77 2.49 6.95
N LEU A 53 -11.01 2.19 6.57
CA LEU A 53 -11.65 0.91 6.89
C LEU A 53 -10.92 -0.29 6.27
N ARG A 54 -10.47 -0.16 5.01
CA ARG A 54 -9.70 -1.22 4.33
C ARG A 54 -8.35 -1.46 5.00
N ARG A 55 -7.72 -0.39 5.47
CA ARG A 55 -6.42 -0.43 6.12
C ARG A 55 -6.49 -1.08 7.51
N ARG A 56 -7.50 -0.69 8.30
CA ARG A 56 -7.85 -1.33 9.59
C ARG A 56 -8.20 -2.81 9.45
N LEU A 57 -8.92 -3.19 8.39
CA LEU A 57 -9.22 -4.60 8.09
C LEU A 57 -7.92 -5.40 7.83
N GLY A 58 -6.96 -4.82 7.10
CA GLY A 58 -5.66 -5.44 6.85
C GLY A 58 -4.89 -5.72 8.15
N ILE A 59 -4.83 -4.73 9.05
CA ILE A 59 -4.20 -4.89 10.38
C ILE A 59 -4.92 -5.98 11.19
N GLY A 60 -6.26 -5.95 11.23
CA GLY A 60 -7.06 -6.93 11.96
C GLY A 60 -6.84 -8.37 11.47
N ILE A 61 -6.76 -8.57 10.15
CA ILE A 61 -6.47 -9.89 9.57
C ILE A 61 -5.05 -10.34 9.92
N LEU A 62 -4.05 -9.44 9.86
CA LEU A 62 -2.67 -9.79 10.25
C LEU A 62 -2.58 -10.20 11.73
N ALA A 63 -3.24 -9.45 12.62
CA ALA A 63 -3.30 -9.77 14.04
C ALA A 63 -3.99 -11.12 14.29
N LEU A 64 -5.08 -11.41 13.55
CA LEU A 64 -5.79 -12.68 13.64
C LEU A 64 -4.93 -13.85 13.16
N ILE A 65 -4.18 -13.70 12.06
CA ILE A 65 -3.22 -14.71 11.60
C ILE A 65 -2.16 -14.96 12.67
N ALA A 66 -1.58 -13.91 13.24
CA ALA A 66 -0.57 -14.05 14.29
C ALA A 66 -1.12 -14.82 15.51
N GLY A 67 -2.35 -14.50 15.94
CA GLY A 67 -3.04 -15.21 17.02
C GLY A 67 -3.31 -16.68 16.68
N LEU A 68 -3.78 -16.99 15.47
CA LEU A 68 -4.03 -18.36 15.02
C LEU A 68 -2.74 -19.20 14.94
N VAL A 69 -1.65 -18.61 14.46
CA VAL A 69 -0.34 -19.26 14.41
C VAL A 69 0.19 -19.51 15.83
N PHE A 70 0.02 -18.54 16.74
CA PHE A 70 0.37 -18.70 18.14
C PHE A 70 -0.44 -19.82 18.81
N VAL A 71 -1.77 -19.84 18.66
CA VAL A 71 -2.60 -20.94 19.20
C VAL A 71 -2.23 -22.28 18.54
N GLY A 72 -1.95 -22.28 17.24
CA GLY A 72 -1.53 -23.45 16.49
C GLY A 72 -0.21 -24.06 16.97
N SER A 73 0.70 -23.26 17.53
CA SER A 73 1.98 -23.76 18.05
C SER A 73 1.85 -24.51 19.37
N PHE A 74 0.76 -24.29 20.13
CA PHE A 74 0.43 -25.06 21.34
C PHE A 74 -0.33 -26.36 21.04
N LEU A 75 -0.79 -26.57 19.81
CA LEU A 75 -1.45 -27.82 19.43
C LEU A 75 -0.39 -28.89 19.17
N ASP A 76 -0.20 -29.75 20.17
CA ASP A 76 0.79 -30.83 20.15
C ASP A 76 0.61 -31.74 18.92
N ILE A 77 1.59 -31.73 18.01
CA ILE A 77 1.64 -32.64 16.87
C ILE A 77 2.24 -33.94 17.37
N SER A 78 1.43 -34.76 18.05
CA SER A 78 1.89 -36.07 18.50
C SER A 78 2.23 -36.94 17.26
N PRO A 79 3.49 -37.37 17.06
CA PRO A 79 3.91 -38.09 15.86
C PRO A 79 3.18 -39.41 15.62
N ARG A 80 2.49 -39.92 16.66
CA ARG A 80 1.89 -41.25 16.70
C ARG A 80 0.41 -41.29 16.30
N ARG A 81 -0.28 -40.15 16.18
CA ARG A 81 -1.75 -40.09 15.96
C ARG A 81 -2.20 -39.40 14.67
N GLY A 82 -1.28 -39.01 13.79
CA GLY A 82 -1.61 -38.25 12.59
C GLY A 82 -2.06 -36.82 12.93
N PRO A 83 -2.18 -35.94 11.92
CA PRO A 83 -2.58 -34.55 12.13
C PRO A 83 -4.00 -34.51 12.72
N SER A 84 -4.14 -33.88 13.89
CA SER A 84 -5.45 -33.67 14.50
C SER A 84 -6.31 -32.78 13.59
N ILE A 85 -7.61 -33.05 13.50
CA ILE A 85 -8.55 -32.22 12.74
C ILE A 85 -8.43 -30.74 13.15
N ARG A 86 -8.21 -30.46 14.44
CA ARG A 86 -8.00 -29.10 14.97
C ARG A 86 -6.79 -28.41 14.34
N PHE A 87 -5.67 -29.11 14.20
CA PHE A 87 -4.47 -28.59 13.53
C PHE A 87 -4.80 -28.23 12.07
N LEU A 88 -5.47 -29.14 11.34
CA LEU A 88 -5.85 -28.88 9.96
C LEU A 88 -6.79 -27.67 9.84
N THR A 89 -7.79 -27.55 10.72
CA THR A 89 -8.73 -26.42 10.73
C THR A 89 -8.01 -25.08 10.95
N VAL A 90 -7.07 -25.01 11.91
CA VAL A 90 -6.28 -23.79 12.16
C VAL A 90 -5.47 -23.41 10.92
N TRP A 91 -4.82 -24.37 10.27
CA TRP A 91 -4.03 -24.10 9.06
C TRP A 91 -4.88 -23.69 7.86
N ILE A 92 -6.06 -24.30 7.66
CA ILE A 92 -7.02 -23.86 6.64
C ILE A 92 -7.48 -22.42 6.93
N ALA A 93 -7.74 -22.08 8.19
CA ALA A 93 -8.11 -20.72 8.58
C ALA A 93 -6.98 -19.72 8.28
N VAL A 94 -5.72 -20.05 8.63
CA VAL A 94 -4.55 -19.22 8.32
C VAL A 94 -4.38 -19.02 6.81
N LEU A 95 -4.45 -20.10 6.02
CA LEU A 95 -4.39 -20.03 4.56
C LEU A 95 -5.52 -19.17 3.98
N GLY A 96 -6.75 -19.35 4.46
CA GLY A 96 -7.89 -18.53 4.07
C GLY A 96 -7.68 -17.04 4.37
N LEU A 97 -7.12 -16.71 5.54
CA LEU A 97 -6.80 -15.33 5.91
C LEU A 97 -5.68 -14.73 5.04
N ILE A 98 -4.66 -15.51 4.68
CA ILE A 98 -3.61 -15.08 3.74
C ILE A 98 -4.21 -14.74 2.37
N VAL A 99 -5.08 -15.61 1.85
CA VAL A 99 -5.79 -15.36 0.57
C VAL A 99 -6.67 -14.12 0.68
N GLY A 100 -7.37 -13.95 1.81
CA GLY A 100 -8.15 -12.75 2.09
C GLY A 100 -7.30 -11.47 2.09
N LEU A 101 -6.12 -11.51 2.70
CA LEU A 101 -5.15 -10.40 2.70
C LEU A 101 -4.67 -10.07 1.28
N LEU A 102 -4.35 -11.08 0.48
CA LEU A 102 -3.94 -10.88 -0.91
C LEU A 102 -5.05 -10.24 -1.75
N MET A 103 -6.30 -10.67 -1.57
CA MET A 103 -7.46 -10.06 -2.24
C MET A 103 -7.66 -8.61 -1.79
N LEU A 104 -7.49 -8.33 -0.50
CA LEU A 104 -7.58 -6.97 0.04
C LEU A 104 -6.47 -6.07 -0.51
N ALA A 105 -5.24 -6.58 -0.58
CA ALA A 105 -4.09 -5.88 -1.17
C ALA A 105 -4.28 -5.60 -2.67
N LEU A 106 -4.83 -6.57 -3.43
CA LEU A 106 -5.18 -6.37 -4.84
C LEU A 106 -6.29 -5.33 -5.01
N ALA A 107 -7.30 -5.35 -4.15
CA ALA A 107 -8.35 -4.33 -4.13
C ALA A 107 -7.77 -2.94 -3.83
N ASP A 108 -6.81 -2.85 -2.91
CA ASP A 108 -6.12 -1.59 -2.57
C ASP A 108 -5.26 -1.08 -3.73
N LEU A 109 -4.52 -1.97 -4.39
CA LEU A 109 -3.74 -1.64 -5.59
C LEU A 109 -4.65 -1.21 -6.75
N SER A 110 -5.82 -1.82 -6.89
CA SER A 110 -6.80 -1.46 -7.92
C SER A 110 -7.37 -0.05 -7.68
N ALA A 111 -7.64 0.31 -6.43
CA ALA A 111 -8.10 1.64 -6.05
C ALA A 111 -7.03 2.69 -6.30
N THR A 112 -5.78 2.39 -5.92
CA THR A 112 -4.63 3.27 -6.16
C THR A 112 -4.37 3.45 -7.65
N ARG A 113 -4.45 2.38 -8.46
CA ARG A 113 -4.34 2.45 -9.93
C ARG A 113 -5.47 3.25 -10.56
N ALA A 114 -6.71 3.10 -10.08
CA ALA A 114 -7.84 3.86 -10.57
C ALA A 114 -7.68 5.36 -10.27
N TYR A 115 -7.16 5.70 -9.10
CA TYR A 115 -6.86 7.08 -8.72
C TYR A 115 -5.72 7.67 -9.55
N ALA A 116 -4.61 6.94 -9.70
CA ALA A 116 -3.47 7.35 -10.53
C ALA A 116 -3.86 7.59 -12.00
N ARG A 117 -4.78 6.79 -12.56
CA ARG A 117 -5.31 7.00 -13.91
C ARG A 117 -6.09 8.30 -14.05
N ARG A 118 -6.83 8.74 -13.02
CA ARG A 118 -7.56 10.02 -13.04
C ARG A 118 -6.62 11.21 -12.85
N HIS A 119 -5.63 11.08 -11.94
CA HIS A 119 -4.65 12.14 -11.68
C HIS A 119 -3.73 12.41 -12.88
N ARG A 120 -3.30 11.36 -13.59
CA ARG A 120 -2.50 11.52 -14.83
C ARG A 120 -3.20 12.38 -15.89
N LYS A 121 -4.52 12.33 -15.99
CA LYS A 121 -5.25 13.16 -16.97
C LYS A 121 -5.26 14.66 -16.60
N ARG A 122 -5.19 15.02 -15.32
CA ARG A 122 -5.09 16.42 -14.89
C ARG A 122 -3.69 16.97 -15.12
N ILE A 123 -2.67 16.22 -14.70
CA ILE A 123 -1.26 16.62 -14.89
C ILE A 123 -0.92 16.75 -16.38
N ILE A 124 -1.39 15.85 -17.24
CA ILE A 124 -1.15 15.95 -18.69
C ILE A 124 -1.82 17.19 -19.29
N ARG A 125 -3.00 17.58 -18.78
CA ARG A 125 -3.71 18.77 -19.26
C ARG A 125 -3.00 20.06 -18.84
N GLU A 126 -2.57 20.14 -17.59
CA GLU A 126 -1.74 21.26 -17.08
C GLU A 126 -0.39 21.33 -17.81
N SER A 127 0.26 20.18 -18.06
CA SER A 127 1.52 20.12 -18.82
C SER A 127 1.34 20.56 -20.27
N MET A 128 0.19 20.31 -20.90
CA MET A 128 -0.08 20.77 -22.26
C MET A 128 -0.30 22.28 -22.33
N GLU A 129 -0.85 22.89 -21.27
CA GLU A 129 -1.01 24.34 -21.18
C GLU A 129 0.34 25.03 -20.98
N SER A 130 1.20 24.51 -20.10
CA SER A 130 2.55 25.07 -19.91
C SER A 130 3.40 24.97 -21.17
N ILE A 131 3.36 23.84 -21.90
CA ILE A 131 4.09 23.68 -23.17
C ILE A 131 3.56 24.64 -24.24
N ARG A 132 2.24 24.89 -24.28
CA ARG A 132 1.65 25.86 -25.23
C ARG A 132 2.08 27.29 -24.93
N GLU A 133 2.14 27.68 -23.67
CA GLU A 133 2.60 29.01 -23.27
C GLU A 133 4.09 29.20 -23.60
N GLU A 134 4.93 28.20 -23.34
CA GLU A 134 6.34 28.24 -23.72
C GLU A 134 6.52 28.34 -25.24
N ALA A 135 5.76 27.56 -26.02
CA ALA A 135 5.78 27.63 -27.47
C ALA A 135 5.33 29.01 -28.00
N ARG A 136 4.32 29.63 -27.38
CA ARG A 136 3.86 30.98 -27.73
C ARG A 136 4.93 32.04 -27.44
N ARG A 137 5.55 31.99 -26.26
CA ARG A 137 6.63 32.91 -25.88
C ARG A 137 7.85 32.76 -26.80
N HIS A 138 8.18 31.53 -27.21
CA HIS A 138 9.25 31.30 -28.18
C HIS A 138 8.91 31.88 -29.56
N ALA A 139 7.67 31.70 -30.04
CA ALA A 139 7.23 32.27 -31.33
C ALA A 139 7.24 33.81 -31.34
N GLU A 140 6.83 34.44 -30.23
CA GLU A 140 6.88 35.90 -30.05
C GLU A 140 8.33 36.42 -30.06
N ARG A 141 9.24 35.79 -29.29
CA ARG A 141 10.66 36.15 -29.29
C ARG A 141 11.33 36.01 -30.66
N SER A 142 10.98 34.97 -31.42
CA SER A 142 11.51 34.79 -32.78
C SER A 142 11.05 35.88 -33.74
N ARG A 143 9.79 36.34 -33.62
CA ARG A 143 9.25 37.46 -34.43
C ARG A 143 9.94 38.78 -34.11
N ASP A 144 10.14 39.09 -32.83
CA ASP A 144 10.81 40.33 -32.42
C ASP A 144 12.28 40.36 -32.88
N ALA A 145 12.96 39.21 -32.87
CA ALA A 145 14.34 39.07 -33.34
C ALA A 145 14.48 39.24 -34.88
N GLU A 146 13.49 38.83 -35.66
CA GLU A 146 13.45 39.07 -37.12
C GLU A 146 13.07 40.51 -37.46
N GLY A 147 12.11 41.11 -36.76
CA GLY A 147 11.67 42.49 -36.97
C GLY A 147 12.76 43.53 -36.66
N GLY A 148 13.57 43.30 -35.62
CA GLY A 148 14.66 44.22 -35.24
C GLY A 148 15.89 44.21 -36.16
N ARG A 149 16.04 43.23 -37.06
CA ARG A 149 17.12 43.21 -38.07
C ARG A 149 16.78 43.94 -39.35
N GLY A 150 15.52 44.38 -39.51
CA GLY A 150 14.99 44.93 -40.75
C GLY A 150 14.94 46.46 -40.85
N GLU A 151 15.45 47.23 -39.88
CA GLU A 151 15.59 48.69 -40.03
C GLU A 151 16.96 49.06 -40.60
N PRO A 152 17.09 49.27 -41.93
CA PRO A 152 18.21 50.00 -42.49
C PRO A 152 18.07 51.47 -42.10
N GLY A 153 19.05 51.96 -41.34
CA GLY A 153 19.11 53.37 -40.93
C GLY A 153 19.03 54.32 -42.13
N PRO A 154 18.29 55.43 -42.02
CA PRO A 154 18.20 56.43 -43.08
C PRO A 154 19.59 57.04 -43.28
N SER A 155 20.14 56.81 -44.47
CA SER A 155 21.35 57.48 -44.97
C SER A 155 21.04 58.90 -45.41
#